data_AF-A0A832TG92-F1
#
_entry.id   AF-A0A832TG92-F1
#
_cell.length_a   1.000
_cell.length_b   1.000
_cell.length_c   1.000
_cell.angle_alpha   90.00
_cell.angle_beta   90.00
_cell.angle_gamma   90.00
#
_symmetry.space_group_name_H-M   'P 1'
#
loop_
_entity.id
_entity.type
_entity.pdbx_description
1 polymer ?
#
loop_
_entity_poly.entity_id
_entity_poly.type
_entity_poly.pdbx_seq_one_letter_code
_entity_poly.pdbx_strand_id
1 'polypeptide(L)'
;MLDEIVLNETLKEEPTEIQLKDLNQLIVQLRKLRRKYNDELHKKEIEIYEELAESLFELRISKLVEGKEIKGFDSDFLQVLNLMKIIYTNFLSGKYFNLEDKILCYVNVKFSMKNKTLHPGDLILLPLRQVLALITLNYITPLEVE
;
A
#
# COMPACT_ATOMS: atom_id res chain seq x y z
N MET A 1 -21.29 4.61 11.53
CA MET A 1 -20.06 3.78 11.70
C MET A 1 -19.00 4.07 10.64
N LEU A 2 -19.09 3.60 9.39
CA LEU A 2 -18.03 3.90 8.39
C LEU A 2 -18.10 5.34 7.87
N ASP A 3 -19.31 5.82 7.63
CA ASP A 3 -19.65 7.22 7.38
C ASP A 3 -19.07 8.18 8.45
N GLU A 4 -19.21 7.83 9.73
CA GLU A 4 -18.66 8.61 10.85
C GLU A 4 -17.13 8.58 10.85
N ILE A 5 -16.50 7.43 10.52
CA ILE A 5 -15.05 7.30 10.39
C ILE A 5 -14.55 8.19 9.25
N VAL A 6 -15.20 8.14 8.08
CA VAL A 6 -14.88 9.00 6.92
C VAL A 6 -15.01 10.47 7.29
N LEU A 7 -16.12 10.86 7.92
CA LEU A 7 -16.34 12.24 8.34
C LEU A 7 -15.26 12.72 9.32
N ASN A 8 -14.90 11.89 10.30
CA ASN A 8 -13.84 12.21 11.25
C ASN A 8 -12.47 12.34 10.58
N GLU A 9 -12.18 11.50 9.59
CA GLU A 9 -10.96 11.56 8.80
C GLU A 9 -10.90 12.85 7.98
N THR A 10 -12.01 13.29 7.38
CA THR A 10 -12.10 14.55 6.62
C THR A 10 -11.91 15.78 7.49
N LEU A 11 -12.50 15.80 8.69
CA LEU A 11 -12.50 16.99 9.56
C LEU A 11 -11.16 17.23 10.25
N LYS A 12 -10.37 16.17 10.48
CA LYS A 12 -9.11 16.27 11.20
C LYS A 12 -7.95 16.42 10.22
N GLU A 13 -7.05 17.34 10.50
CA GLU A 13 -5.80 17.47 9.75
C GLU A 13 -4.91 16.23 9.92
N GLU A 14 -4.78 15.77 11.16
CA GLU A 14 -4.01 14.56 11.49
C GLU A 14 -4.78 13.27 11.14
N PRO A 15 -4.07 12.19 10.80
CA PRO A 15 -4.68 10.89 10.54
C PRO A 15 -5.38 10.35 11.78
N THR A 16 -6.60 9.84 11.62
CA THR A 16 -7.30 9.22 12.75
C THR A 16 -6.82 7.79 12.98
N GLU A 17 -6.74 7.38 14.24
CA GLU A 17 -6.45 6.00 14.58
C GLU A 17 -7.73 5.17 14.47
N ILE A 18 -7.75 4.25 13.50
CA ILE A 18 -8.89 3.37 13.23
C ILE A 18 -8.52 1.95 13.65
N GLN A 19 -9.28 1.37 14.57
CA GLN A 19 -9.05 0.00 15.03
C GLN A 19 -9.88 -0.98 14.21
N LEU A 20 -9.28 -2.10 13.76
CA LEU A 20 -9.98 -3.10 12.95
C LEU A 20 -11.24 -3.66 13.65
N LYS A 21 -11.19 -3.74 14.98
CA LYS A 21 -12.32 -4.20 15.81
C LYS A 21 -13.58 -3.35 15.60
N ASP A 22 -13.43 -2.07 15.30
CA ASP A 22 -14.53 -1.13 15.10
C ASP A 22 -15.20 -1.37 13.73
N LEU A 23 -14.49 -1.97 12.77
CA LEU A 23 -15.00 -2.30 11.44
C LEU A 23 -15.51 -3.75 11.32
N ASN A 24 -15.09 -4.65 12.20
CA ASN A 24 -15.35 -6.08 12.09
C ASN A 24 -16.85 -6.43 12.00
N GLN A 25 -17.70 -5.78 12.81
CA GLN A 25 -19.13 -6.04 12.78
C GLN A 25 -19.74 -5.65 11.44
N LEU A 26 -19.37 -4.47 10.92
CA LEU A 26 -19.81 -3.99 9.60
C LEU A 26 -19.33 -4.92 8.48
N ILE A 27 -18.06 -5.32 8.49
CA ILE A 27 -17.50 -6.26 7.50
C ILE A 27 -18.30 -7.58 7.47
N VAL A 28 -18.66 -8.11 8.64
CA VAL A 28 -19.46 -9.34 8.74
C VAL A 28 -20.87 -9.14 8.20
N GLN A 29 -21.51 -8.00 8.49
CA GLN A 29 -22.84 -7.67 7.97
C GLN A 29 -22.82 -7.55 6.44
N LEU A 30 -21.91 -6.77 5.88
CA LEU A 30 -21.75 -6.61 4.43
C LEU A 30 -21.46 -7.94 3.73
N ARG A 31 -20.65 -8.80 4.35
CA ARG A 31 -20.39 -10.16 3.82
C ARG A 31 -21.64 -11.03 3.81
N LYS A 32 -22.50 -10.92 4.83
CA LYS A 32 -23.79 -11.64 4.87
C LYS A 32 -24.75 -11.12 3.81
N LEU A 33 -24.83 -9.80 3.63
CA LEU A 33 -25.65 -9.17 2.60
C LEU A 33 -25.29 -9.69 1.20
N ARG A 34 -23.99 -9.63 0.84
CA ARG A 34 -23.46 -10.15 -0.44
C ARG A 34 -23.80 -11.62 -0.72
N ARG A 35 -23.88 -12.45 0.31
CA ARG A 35 -24.14 -13.90 0.16
C ARG A 35 -25.62 -14.23 0.09
N LYS A 36 -26.45 -13.49 0.82
CA LYS A 36 -27.85 -13.85 1.06
C LYS A 36 -28.80 -13.16 0.08
N TYR A 37 -28.44 -11.97 -0.40
CA TYR A 37 -29.31 -11.13 -1.21
C TYR A 37 -28.64 -10.83 -2.56
N ASN A 38 -29.45 -10.80 -3.62
CA ASN A 38 -29.02 -10.46 -4.98
C ASN A 38 -30.00 -9.48 -5.66
N ASP A 39 -30.89 -8.87 -4.86
CA ASP A 39 -31.78 -7.82 -5.34
C ASP A 39 -31.06 -6.47 -5.42
N GLU A 40 -31.63 -5.58 -6.24
CA GLU A 40 -31.04 -4.28 -6.55
C GLU A 40 -30.93 -3.35 -5.33
N LEU A 41 -31.80 -3.50 -4.32
CA LEU A 41 -31.75 -2.65 -3.13
C LEU A 41 -30.48 -2.92 -2.33
N HIS A 42 -30.20 -4.20 -2.02
CA HIS A 42 -29.01 -4.55 -1.24
C HIS A 42 -27.72 -4.36 -2.04
N LYS A 43 -27.75 -4.49 -3.37
CA LYS A 43 -26.60 -4.12 -4.21
C LYS A 43 -26.26 -2.64 -4.05
N LYS A 44 -27.25 -1.76 -4.18
CA LYS A 44 -27.06 -0.32 -3.97
C LYS A 44 -26.58 0.02 -2.56
N GLU A 45 -27.11 -0.67 -1.55
CA GLU A 45 -26.62 -0.50 -0.17
C GLU A 45 -25.13 -0.84 -0.07
N ILE A 46 -24.70 -1.95 -0.67
CA ILE A 46 -23.28 -2.35 -0.67
C ILE A 46 -22.41 -1.35 -1.45
N GLU A 47 -22.87 -0.87 -2.60
CA GLU A 47 -22.17 0.14 -3.42
C GLU A 47 -21.88 1.40 -2.61
N ILE A 48 -22.85 1.89 -1.82
CA ILE A 48 -22.63 3.06 -0.93
C ILE A 48 -21.49 2.81 0.06
N TYR A 49 -21.40 1.62 0.64
CA TYR A 49 -20.29 1.29 1.55
C TYR A 49 -18.95 1.12 0.83
N GLU A 50 -18.94 0.69 -0.43
CA GLU A 50 -17.74 0.63 -1.26
C GLU A 50 -17.24 2.05 -1.58
N GLU A 51 -18.12 2.96 -1.96
CA GLU A 51 -17.80 4.38 -2.19
C GLU A 51 -17.24 5.05 -0.93
N LEU A 52 -17.82 4.78 0.24
CA LEU A 52 -17.29 5.27 1.52
C LEU A 52 -15.91 4.70 1.84
N ALA A 53 -15.66 3.42 1.54
CA ALA A 53 -14.37 2.79 1.75
C ALA A 53 -13.30 3.37 0.81
N GLU A 54 -13.65 3.64 -0.44
CA GLU A 54 -12.79 4.33 -1.41
C GLU A 54 -12.46 5.75 -0.96
N SER A 55 -13.46 6.51 -0.53
CA SER A 55 -13.28 7.86 0.00
C SER A 55 -12.33 7.88 1.21
N LEU A 56 -12.49 6.92 2.14
CA LEU A 56 -11.59 6.79 3.29
C LEU A 56 -10.16 6.51 2.85
N PHE A 57 -9.97 5.63 1.87
CA PHE A 57 -8.65 5.30 1.33
C PHE A 57 -7.98 6.51 0.68
N GLU A 58 -8.70 7.27 -0.14
CA GLU A 58 -8.18 8.48 -0.79
C GLU A 58 -7.75 9.55 0.22
N LEU A 59 -8.58 9.81 1.24
CA LEU A 59 -8.27 10.76 2.31
C LEU A 59 -7.00 10.36 3.05
N ARG A 60 -6.88 9.08 3.41
CA ARG A 60 -5.72 8.57 4.16
C ARG A 60 -4.45 8.58 3.31
N ILE A 61 -4.55 8.29 2.01
CA ILE A 61 -3.42 8.48 1.08
C ILE A 61 -3.01 9.95 0.99
N SER A 62 -3.96 10.87 0.87
CA SER A 62 -3.64 12.31 0.78
C SER A 62 -2.78 12.74 1.97
N LYS A 63 -3.19 12.36 3.18
CA LYS A 63 -2.43 12.66 4.41
C LYS A 63 -1.07 11.99 4.43
N LEU A 64 -0.96 10.74 3.98
CA LEU A 64 0.33 10.05 3.83
C LEU A 64 1.26 10.80 2.86
N VAL A 65 0.72 11.27 1.73
CA VAL A 65 1.48 12.01 0.71
C VAL A 65 1.96 13.35 1.26
N GLU A 66 1.18 14.00 2.12
CA GLU A 66 1.56 15.20 2.89
C GLU A 66 2.64 14.93 3.96
N GLY A 67 3.03 13.67 4.17
CA GLY A 67 4.07 13.28 5.12
C GLY A 67 3.56 12.99 6.53
N LYS A 68 2.24 12.86 6.71
CA LYS A 68 1.65 12.53 8.01
C LYS A 68 1.77 11.03 8.30
N GLU A 69 2.04 10.71 9.56
CA GLU A 69 2.18 9.33 10.01
C GLU A 69 0.79 8.69 10.20
N ILE A 70 0.49 7.67 9.40
CA ILE A 70 -0.79 6.98 9.47
C ILE A 70 -0.79 5.96 10.62
N LYS A 71 -1.84 6.00 11.45
CA LYS A 71 -2.07 5.08 12.58
C LYS A 71 -3.32 4.25 12.36
N GLY A 72 -3.33 3.02 12.86
CA GLY A 72 -4.50 2.13 12.83
C GLY A 72 -4.24 0.83 12.07
N PHE A 73 -5.32 0.11 11.75
CA PHE A 73 -5.25 -1.23 11.17
C PHE A 73 -4.57 -1.32 9.79
N ASP A 74 -4.55 -0.22 9.06
CA ASP A 74 -4.07 -0.10 7.68
C ASP A 74 -2.69 0.58 7.59
N SER A 75 -2.05 0.87 8.73
CA SER A 75 -0.73 1.52 8.75
C SER A 75 0.29 0.76 7.92
N ASP A 76 0.35 -0.56 8.06
CA ASP A 76 1.33 -1.41 7.36
C ASP A 76 1.07 -1.43 5.84
N PHE A 77 -0.20 -1.42 5.45
CA PHE A 77 -0.59 -1.34 4.04
C PHE A 77 -0.22 0.03 3.43
N LEU A 78 -0.46 1.12 4.15
CA LEU A 78 -0.13 2.46 3.69
C LEU A 78 1.39 2.73 3.72
N GLN A 79 2.14 2.08 4.61
CA GLN A 79 3.61 2.09 4.58
C GLN A 79 4.16 1.51 3.27
N VAL A 80 3.54 0.47 2.70
CA VAL A 80 3.90 -0.05 1.38
C VAL A 80 3.74 1.04 0.31
N LEU A 81 2.65 1.81 0.33
CA LEU A 81 2.46 2.91 -0.62
C LEU A 81 3.51 4.01 -0.43
N ASN A 82 3.89 4.32 0.81
CA ASN A 82 4.97 5.26 1.08
C ASN A 82 6.31 4.76 0.51
N LEU A 83 6.61 3.46 0.66
CA LEU A 83 7.79 2.85 0.05
C LEU A 83 7.77 2.97 -1.47
N MET A 84 6.62 2.73 -2.11
CA MET A 84 6.46 2.93 -3.55
C MET A 84 6.72 4.39 -3.96
N LYS A 85 6.20 5.36 -3.19
CA LYS A 85 6.45 6.80 -3.39
C LYS A 85 7.94 7.13 -3.30
N ILE A 86 8.64 6.59 -2.30
CA ILE A 86 10.08 6.81 -2.11
C ILE A 86 10.85 6.27 -3.31
N ILE A 87 10.59 5.03 -3.73
CA ILE A 87 11.27 4.41 -4.86
C ILE A 87 11.02 5.20 -6.15
N TYR A 88 9.77 5.59 -6.39
CA TYR A 88 9.41 6.40 -7.55
C TYR A 88 10.16 7.73 -7.56
N THR A 89 10.16 8.44 -6.44
CA THR A 89 10.85 9.73 -6.29
C THR A 89 12.36 9.58 -6.51
N ASN A 90 12.98 8.60 -5.86
CA ASN A 90 14.42 8.35 -5.94
C ASN A 90 14.86 7.87 -7.33
N PHE A 91 14.03 7.10 -8.02
CA PHE A 91 14.31 6.70 -9.40
C PHE A 91 14.31 7.91 -10.33
N LEU A 92 13.27 8.76 -10.24
CA LEU A 92 13.16 9.94 -11.11
C LEU A 92 14.17 11.05 -10.76
N SER A 93 14.58 11.16 -9.50
CA SER A 93 15.60 12.13 -9.09
C SER A 93 17.02 11.69 -9.44
N GLY A 94 17.20 10.48 -10.00
CA GLY A 94 18.53 9.94 -10.31
C GLY A 94 19.31 9.49 -9.07
N LYS A 95 18.64 9.34 -7.91
CA LYS A 95 19.28 8.91 -6.66
C LYS A 95 19.75 7.45 -6.71
N TYR A 96 19.22 6.64 -7.62
CA TYR A 96 19.65 5.25 -7.76
C TYR A 96 20.62 5.03 -8.91
N PHE A 97 21.60 4.14 -8.71
CA PHE A 97 22.38 3.61 -9.82
C PHE A 97 21.45 2.85 -10.76
N ASN A 98 21.35 3.32 -11.99
CA ASN A 98 20.50 2.73 -13.01
C ASN A 98 21.24 2.50 -14.33
N LEU A 99 20.77 1.51 -15.08
CA LEU A 99 21.14 1.27 -16.47
C LEU A 99 19.84 1.10 -17.24
N GLU A 100 19.58 2.02 -18.17
CA GLU A 100 18.29 2.10 -18.90
C GLU A 100 17.10 2.21 -17.92
N ASP A 101 16.17 1.24 -17.96
CA ASP A 101 14.99 1.16 -17.11
C ASP A 101 15.18 0.30 -15.85
N LYS A 102 16.43 -0.08 -15.55
CA LYS A 102 16.77 -1.01 -14.46
C LYS A 102 17.55 -0.33 -13.36
N ILE A 103 17.19 -0.65 -12.12
CA ILE A 103 17.85 -0.19 -10.91
C ILE A 103 18.81 -1.27 -10.43
N LEU A 104 20.02 -0.88 -10.04
CA LEU A 104 20.98 -1.76 -9.39
C LEU A 104 20.58 -1.95 -7.93
N CYS A 105 20.49 -3.19 -7.47
CA CYS A 105 20.09 -3.53 -6.11
C CYS A 105 21.03 -4.56 -5.49
N TYR A 106 21.24 -4.44 -4.19
CA TYR A 106 21.78 -5.50 -3.35
C TYR A 106 20.69 -6.52 -3.02
N VAL A 107 21.07 -7.79 -2.99
CA VAL A 107 20.22 -8.89 -2.52
C VAL A 107 20.39 -9.04 -1.01
N ASN A 108 19.28 -9.02 -0.26
CA ASN A 108 19.28 -9.15 1.20
C ASN A 108 18.98 -10.58 1.66
N VAL A 109 18.16 -11.29 0.90
CA VAL A 109 17.66 -12.63 1.23
C VAL A 109 17.89 -13.55 0.04
N LYS A 110 18.19 -14.83 0.29
CA LYS A 110 18.34 -15.82 -0.79
C LYS A 110 17.00 -16.05 -1.49
N PHE A 111 16.95 -15.89 -2.81
CA PHE A 111 15.77 -16.22 -3.61
C PHE A 111 16.13 -16.71 -5.01
N SER A 112 15.16 -17.32 -5.71
CA SER A 112 15.35 -17.78 -7.08
C SER A 112 14.56 -16.94 -8.06
N MET A 113 15.19 -16.53 -9.16
CA MET A 113 14.58 -15.76 -10.23
C MET A 113 15.14 -16.22 -11.57
N LYS A 114 14.25 -16.55 -12.53
CA LYS A 114 14.63 -16.99 -13.89
C LYS A 114 15.73 -18.07 -13.90
N ASN A 115 15.55 -19.12 -13.10
CA ASN A 115 16.47 -20.25 -12.93
C ASN A 115 17.86 -19.90 -12.35
N LYS A 116 18.03 -18.69 -11.81
CA LYS A 116 19.21 -18.32 -11.04
C LYS A 116 18.84 -18.20 -9.56
N THR A 117 19.67 -18.76 -8.70
CA THR A 117 19.58 -18.51 -7.26
C THR A 117 20.51 -17.36 -6.93
N LEU A 118 19.94 -16.31 -6.32
CA LEU A 118 20.66 -15.15 -5.84
C LEU A 118 20.88 -15.31 -4.35
N HIS A 119 22.05 -14.89 -3.88
CA HIS A 119 22.47 -14.97 -2.50
C HIS A 119 22.58 -13.57 -1.88
N PRO A 120 22.44 -13.45 -0.54
CA PRO A 120 22.69 -12.20 0.13
C PRO A 120 24.06 -11.62 -0.21
N GLY A 121 24.11 -10.33 -0.54
CA GLY A 121 25.32 -9.64 -1.00
C GLY A 121 25.50 -9.60 -2.52
N ASP A 122 24.76 -10.39 -3.30
CA ASP A 122 24.78 -10.30 -4.75
C ASP A 122 24.24 -8.96 -5.24
N LEU A 123 24.75 -8.50 -6.39
CA LEU A 123 24.24 -7.33 -7.12
C LEU A 123 23.39 -7.76 -8.31
N ILE A 124 22.26 -7.10 -8.50
CA ILE A 124 21.36 -7.37 -9.61
C ILE A 124 20.73 -6.10 -10.19
N LEU A 125 20.64 -6.05 -11.51
CA LEU A 125 19.86 -5.04 -12.23
C LEU A 125 18.43 -5.53 -12.44
N LEU A 126 17.46 -4.79 -11.91
CA LEU A 126 16.04 -5.14 -11.96
C LEU A 126 15.22 -3.99 -12.55
N PRO A 127 14.25 -4.28 -13.43
CA PRO A 127 13.30 -3.27 -13.88
C PRO A 127 12.44 -2.80 -12.70
N LEU A 128 11.99 -1.55 -12.73
CA LEU A 128 11.24 -0.91 -11.64
C LEU A 128 10.09 -1.79 -11.09
N ARG A 129 9.32 -2.45 -11.97
CA ARG A 129 8.23 -3.36 -11.55
C ARG A 129 8.70 -4.50 -10.63
N GLN A 130 9.88 -5.08 -10.91
CA GLN A 130 10.43 -6.14 -10.08
C GLN A 130 11.00 -5.59 -8.78
N VAL A 131 11.57 -4.37 -8.83
CA VAL A 131 12.08 -3.69 -7.64
C VAL A 131 10.95 -3.47 -6.63
N LEU A 132 9.83 -2.90 -7.08
CA LEU A 132 8.65 -2.65 -6.24
C LEU A 132 8.12 -3.93 -5.58
N ALA A 133 8.11 -5.06 -6.29
CA ALA A 133 7.61 -6.32 -5.75
C ALA A 133 8.54 -6.98 -4.72
N LEU A 134 9.86 -6.86 -4.91
CA LEU A 134 10.86 -7.53 -4.08
C LEU A 134 11.22 -6.72 -2.84
N ILE A 135 11.22 -5.39 -2.94
CA ILE A 135 11.60 -4.50 -1.83
C ILE A 135 10.55 -4.47 -0.72
N THR A 136 9.25 -4.63 -1.04
CA THR A 136 8.18 -4.70 -0.03
C THR A 136 8.33 -5.90 0.89
N LEU A 137 9.04 -6.94 0.44
CA LEU A 137 9.36 -8.13 1.23
C LEU A 137 10.80 -8.10 1.78
N ASN A 138 11.52 -6.99 1.59
CA ASN A 138 12.93 -6.82 1.95
C ASN A 138 13.88 -7.85 1.30
N TYR A 139 13.57 -8.30 0.07
CA TYR A 139 14.46 -9.24 -0.66
C TYR A 139 15.66 -8.53 -1.26
N ILE A 140 15.52 -7.24 -1.53
CA ILE A 140 16.53 -6.40 -2.17
C ILE A 140 16.55 -5.00 -1.56
N THR A 141 17.66 -4.29 -1.75
CA THR A 141 17.81 -2.86 -1.44
C THR A 141 18.42 -2.12 -2.64
N PRO A 142 17.77 -1.08 -3.21
CA PRO A 142 18.35 -0.26 -4.26
C PRO A 142 19.67 0.40 -3.82
N LEU A 143 20.64 0.45 -4.73
CA LEU A 143 21.89 1.15 -4.49
C LEU A 143 21.74 2.64 -4.80
N GLU A 144 22.06 3.49 -3.83
CA GLU A 144 22.00 4.95 -3.95
C GLU A 144 23.33 5.54 -4.43
N VAL A 145 23.25 6.58 -5.25
CA VAL A 145 24.39 7.42 -5.66
C VAL A 145 24.63 8.44 -4.55
N GLU A 146 25.86 8.54 -4.05
CA GLU A 146 26.29 9.54 -3.06
C GLU A 146 26.30 10.97 -3.62
#